data_AF-A0AAD7BQU0-F1
#
_entry.id   AF-A0AAD7BQU0-F1
#
_cell.length_a   1.000
_cell.length_b   1.000
_cell.length_c   1.000
_cell.angle_alpha   90.00
_cell.angle_beta   90.00
_cell.angle_gamma   90.00
#
_symmetry.space_group_name_H-M   'P 1'
#
loop_
_entity.id
_entity.type
_entity.pdbx_description
1 polymer ?
#
loop_
_entity_poly.entity_id
_entity_poly.type
_entity_poly.pdbx_seq_one_letter_code
_entity_poly.pdbx_strand_id
1 'polypeptide(L)'
;MAAPNIPPILRLPDELLVEIVAAVQDRTLSFDPESESPRSEIVASQICHRFRRAVTAASTLWTQVTLDLCRDESAELARLYLDRSAGCRIEMNLRAMDEVQAPKGLHYLSPHIGRIARLTIAFEAHQALDSIFYSFQNVVMASLEHLEISSEYDVDVSVDLSPLKLTNITSLKMTRCTPPFPPPQWMAALTHLYLSKTPGQFPGTRIFSDLSPRNSLHWFISTLTWRS
;
A
#
# COMPACT_ATOMS: atom_id res chain seq x y z
N MET A 1 20.35 51.97 10.33
CA MET A 1 19.31 50.99 10.71
C MET A 1 19.82 49.62 10.28
N ALA A 2 20.04 48.69 11.22
CA ALA A 2 20.48 47.34 10.87
C ALA A 2 19.31 46.57 10.23
N ALA A 3 19.56 45.86 9.14
CA ALA A 3 18.55 45.01 8.53
C ALA A 3 18.11 43.92 9.52
N PRO A 4 16.81 43.60 9.62
CA PRO A 4 16.34 42.53 10.49
C PRO A 4 17.02 41.21 10.09
N ASN A 5 17.60 40.51 11.06
CA ASN A 5 18.27 39.24 10.83
C ASN A 5 17.23 38.15 10.60
N ILE A 6 16.81 37.97 9.34
CA ILE A 6 15.84 36.94 8.96
C ILE A 6 16.53 35.57 9.07
N PRO A 7 15.97 34.62 9.84
CA PRO A 7 16.48 33.25 9.95
C PRO A 7 16.66 32.59 8.58
N PRO A 8 17.72 31.79 8.35
CA PRO A 8 18.00 31.17 7.06
C PRO A 8 16.81 30.35 6.50
N ILE A 9 16.08 29.67 7.38
CA ILE A 9 14.93 28.84 7.00
C ILE A 9 13.79 29.64 6.35
N LEU A 10 13.65 30.92 6.70
CA LEU A 10 12.64 31.80 6.12
C LEU A 10 13.08 32.38 4.76
N ARG A 11 14.30 32.08 4.29
CA ARG A 11 14.82 32.52 2.99
C ARG A 11 14.73 31.45 1.91
N LEU A 12 14.56 30.18 2.30
CA LEU A 12 14.38 29.07 1.35
C LEU A 12 13.07 29.27 0.57
N PRO A 13 12.98 28.97 -0.73
CA PRO A 13 11.71 28.89 -1.48
C PRO A 13 10.78 27.80 -0.93
N ASP A 14 9.47 27.89 -1.19
CA ASP A 14 8.48 26.93 -0.67
C ASP A 14 8.75 25.52 -1.24
N GLU A 15 9.28 25.42 -2.47
CA GLU A 15 9.67 24.17 -3.13
C GLU A 15 10.76 23.42 -2.36
N LEU A 16 11.79 24.13 -1.88
CA LEU A 16 12.85 23.52 -1.08
C LEU A 16 12.34 23.06 0.29
N LEU A 17 11.34 23.74 0.86
CA LEU A 17 10.71 23.29 2.10
C LEU A 17 10.00 21.95 1.89
N VAL A 18 9.31 21.79 0.76
CA VAL A 18 8.63 20.55 0.38
C VAL A 18 9.64 19.43 0.13
N GLU A 19 10.73 19.70 -0.59
CA GLU A 19 11.80 18.72 -0.83
C GLU A 19 12.47 18.25 0.46
N ILE A 20 12.69 19.14 1.44
CA ILE A 20 13.22 18.77 2.75
C ILE A 20 12.28 17.79 3.44
N VAL A 21 10.97 18.03 3.41
CA VAL A 21 9.98 17.14 4.04
C VAL A 21 9.92 15.80 3.30
N ALA A 22 9.86 15.80 1.97
CA ALA A 22 9.87 14.58 1.15
C ALA A 22 11.11 13.72 1.42
N ALA A 23 12.30 14.33 1.50
CA ALA A 23 13.54 13.63 1.79
C ALA A 23 13.56 13.00 3.21
N VAL A 24 12.78 13.53 4.14
CA VAL A 24 12.62 12.94 5.49
C VAL A 24 11.62 11.78 5.44
N GLN A 25 10.52 11.88 4.68
CA GLN A 25 9.55 10.80 4.44
C GLN A 25 10.25 9.55 3.87
N ASP A 26 11.08 9.73 2.85
CA ASP A 26 11.81 8.63 2.19
C ASP A 26 12.85 7.97 3.11
N ARG A 27 13.28 8.64 4.19
CA ARG A 27 14.23 8.06 5.16
C ARG A 27 13.53 7.39 6.34
N THR A 28 12.23 7.62 6.50
CA THR A 28 11.37 6.98 7.51
C THR A 28 10.86 5.60 7.04
N LEU A 29 11.48 5.00 6.01
CA LEU A 29 11.13 3.70 5.40
C LEU A 29 11.29 2.45 6.31
N SER A 30 11.63 2.60 7.58
CA SER A 30 11.69 1.49 8.55
C SER A 30 10.90 1.76 9.83
N PHE A 31 9.92 2.67 9.78
CA PHE A 31 9.08 2.89 10.95
C PHE A 31 8.23 1.65 11.16
N ASP A 32 8.61 0.96 12.24
CA ASP A 32 7.86 -0.08 12.88
C ASP A 32 6.36 0.24 12.77
N PRO A 33 5.53 -0.65 12.22
CA PRO A 33 4.08 -0.49 12.24
C PRO A 33 3.52 -0.08 13.59
N GLU A 34 4.21 -0.40 14.69
CA GLU A 34 3.86 -0.05 16.07
C GLU A 34 4.42 1.31 16.54
N SER A 35 5.35 1.91 15.81
CA SER A 35 5.91 3.21 16.14
C SER A 35 4.89 4.30 15.83
N GLU A 36 4.24 4.80 16.88
CA GLU A 36 3.31 5.95 16.89
C GLU A 36 3.96 7.29 16.48
N SER A 37 5.14 7.26 15.85
CA SER A 37 5.86 8.47 15.51
C SER A 37 5.06 9.30 14.50
N PRO A 38 4.88 10.60 14.76
CA PRO A 38 4.06 11.45 13.91
C PRO A 38 4.71 11.59 12.54
N ARG A 39 3.88 11.53 11.50
CA ARG A 39 4.31 11.67 10.11
C ARG A 39 5.01 13.01 9.89
N SER A 40 6.13 12.98 9.17
CA SER A 40 7.02 14.14 9.03
C SER A 40 6.34 15.37 8.43
N GLU A 41 5.42 15.19 7.49
CA GLU A 41 4.58 16.20 6.86
C GLU A 41 3.59 16.83 7.86
N ILE A 42 3.05 16.04 8.78
CA ILE A 42 2.20 16.54 9.86
C ILE A 42 3.03 17.38 10.80
N VAL A 43 4.20 16.89 11.24
CA VAL A 43 5.12 17.63 12.11
C VAL A 43 5.58 18.93 11.44
N ALA A 44 5.98 18.86 10.18
CA ALA A 44 6.42 20.00 9.40
C ALA A 44 5.33 21.07 9.32
N SER A 45 4.07 20.67 9.14
CA SER A 45 2.93 21.59 9.11
C SER A 45 2.66 22.33 10.42
N GLN A 46 3.31 21.92 11.53
CA GLN A 46 3.24 22.58 12.84
C GLN A 46 4.42 23.50 13.14
N ILE A 47 5.48 23.52 12.33
CA ILE A 47 6.68 24.34 12.59
C ILE A 47 6.34 25.83 12.57
N CYS A 48 5.74 26.32 11.48
CA CYS A 48 5.28 27.69 11.35
C CYS A 48 4.22 27.81 10.24
N HIS A 49 3.54 28.95 10.15
CA HIS A 49 2.51 29.20 9.13
C HIS A 49 3.01 28.98 7.69
N ARG A 50 4.27 29.34 7.41
CA ARG A 50 4.86 29.18 6.08
C ARG A 50 5.02 27.71 5.71
N PHE A 51 5.61 26.91 6.61
CA PHE A 51 5.73 25.46 6.43
C PHE A 51 4.37 24.81 6.28
N ARG A 52 3.41 25.17 7.13
CA ARG A 52 2.03 24.69 7.03
C ARG A 52 1.49 24.89 5.62
N ARG A 53 1.53 26.12 5.11
CA ARG A 53 1.01 26.45 3.78
C ARG A 53 1.71 25.66 2.69
N ALA A 54 3.05 25.64 2.68
CA ALA A 54 3.85 24.94 1.67
C ALA A 54 3.55 23.42 1.67
N VAL A 55 3.59 22.79 2.84
CA VAL A 55 3.37 21.34 3.00
C VAL A 55 1.92 20.95 2.66
N THR A 56 0.93 21.73 3.10
CA THR A 56 -0.48 21.43 2.78
C THR A 56 -0.83 21.64 1.31
N ALA A 57 -0.09 22.51 0.60
CA ALA A 57 -0.29 22.75 -0.82
C ALA A 57 0.41 21.68 -1.70
N ALA A 58 1.43 21.02 -1.18
CA ALA A 58 2.18 19.99 -1.90
C ALA A 58 1.46 18.63 -1.85
N SER A 59 0.56 18.40 -2.80
CA SER A 59 -0.26 17.19 -2.88
C SER A 59 0.54 15.87 -2.89
N THR A 60 1.75 15.89 -3.45
CA THR A 60 2.63 14.71 -3.56
C THR A 60 3.04 14.15 -2.19
N LEU A 61 3.16 14.99 -1.17
CA LEU A 61 3.51 14.57 0.20
C LEU A 61 2.42 13.72 0.88
N TRP A 62 1.19 13.75 0.34
CA TRP A 62 0.01 13.12 0.93
C TRP A 62 -0.43 11.86 0.16
N THR A 63 0.44 11.34 -0.72
CA THR A 63 0.12 10.21 -1.62
C THR A 63 0.30 8.84 -0.98
N GLN A 64 1.05 8.74 0.12
CA GLN A 64 1.25 7.50 0.87
C GLN A 64 0.28 7.39 2.03
N VAL A 65 -0.77 6.61 1.85
CA VAL A 65 -1.85 6.43 2.82
C VAL A 65 -1.72 5.08 3.50
N THR A 66 -1.76 5.08 4.83
CA THR A 66 -1.86 3.85 5.62
C THR A 66 -3.16 3.89 6.39
N LEU A 67 -3.96 2.84 6.24
CA LEU A 67 -5.25 2.70 6.89
C LEU A 67 -5.26 1.40 7.70
N ASP A 68 -5.28 1.56 9.02
CA ASP A 68 -5.61 0.49 9.96
C ASP A 68 -7.12 0.42 10.08
N LEU A 69 -7.71 -0.65 9.53
CA LEU A 69 -9.16 -0.82 9.44
C LEU A 69 -9.83 -1.08 10.79
N CYS A 70 -9.03 -1.30 11.85
CA CYS A 70 -9.49 -1.50 13.22
C CYS A 70 -9.54 -0.19 14.03
N ARG A 71 -8.98 0.93 13.53
CA ARG A 71 -8.85 2.21 14.27
C ARG A 71 -9.59 3.35 13.57
N ASP A 72 -10.59 3.92 14.25
CA ASP A 72 -11.39 5.06 13.73
C ASP A 72 -10.53 6.29 13.43
N GLU A 73 -9.52 6.57 14.26
CA GLU A 73 -8.58 7.68 14.06
C GLU A 73 -7.77 7.54 12.76
N SER A 74 -7.46 6.29 12.37
CA SER A 74 -6.75 6.01 11.12
C SER A 74 -7.60 6.36 9.91
N ALA A 75 -8.92 6.12 9.98
CA ALA A 75 -9.86 6.45 8.91
C ALA A 75 -9.95 7.98 8.68
N GLU A 76 -10.03 8.77 9.74
CA GLU A 76 -10.05 10.24 9.62
C GLU A 76 -8.73 10.80 9.08
N LEU A 77 -7.59 10.22 9.50
CA LEU A 77 -6.30 10.60 8.96
C LEU A 77 -6.17 10.22 7.48
N ALA A 78 -6.62 9.02 7.09
CA ALA A 78 -6.63 8.59 5.70
C ALA A 78 -7.48 9.52 4.84
N ARG A 79 -8.69 9.88 5.29
CA ARG A 79 -9.56 10.86 4.62
C ARG A 79 -8.83 12.19 4.36
N LEU A 80 -8.13 12.71 5.36
CA LEU A 80 -7.35 13.94 5.23
C LEU A 80 -6.24 13.84 4.16
N TYR A 81 -5.56 12.70 4.05
CA TYR A 81 -4.53 12.49 3.03
C TYR A 81 -5.14 12.34 1.64
N LEU A 82 -6.26 11.64 1.53
CA LEU A 82 -6.98 11.44 0.27
C LEU A 82 -7.51 12.77 -0.31
N ASP A 83 -7.98 13.66 0.56
CA ASP A 83 -8.40 15.01 0.21
C ASP A 83 -7.22 15.87 -0.25
N ARG A 84 -6.10 15.85 0.50
CA ARG A 84 -4.92 16.69 0.19
C ARG A 84 -4.10 16.23 -1.00
N SER A 85 -4.16 14.94 -1.33
CA SER A 85 -3.44 14.41 -2.50
C SER A 85 -4.03 14.87 -3.84
N ALA A 86 -5.17 15.60 -3.85
CA ALA A 86 -5.62 16.44 -4.97
C ALA A 86 -5.56 15.80 -6.38
N GLY A 87 -5.96 14.53 -6.50
CA GLY A 87 -5.97 13.81 -7.79
C GLY A 87 -4.67 13.05 -8.11
N CYS A 88 -3.61 13.19 -7.32
CA CYS A 88 -2.38 12.42 -7.48
C CYS A 88 -2.62 10.91 -7.32
N ARG A 89 -1.74 10.11 -7.93
CA ARG A 89 -1.70 8.66 -7.74
C ARG A 89 -1.37 8.32 -6.28
N ILE A 90 -2.03 7.31 -5.74
CA ILE A 90 -1.95 6.95 -4.31
C ILE A 90 -1.26 5.60 -4.14
N GLU A 91 -0.35 5.55 -3.16
CA GLU A 91 0.16 4.30 -2.58
C GLU A 91 -0.63 4.03 -1.30
N MET A 92 -1.37 2.93 -1.26
CA MET A 92 -2.26 2.57 -0.17
C MET A 92 -1.75 1.33 0.55
N ASN A 93 -1.61 1.41 1.88
CA ASN A 93 -1.31 0.27 2.75
C ASN A 93 -2.50 0.05 3.68
N LEU A 94 -3.21 -1.06 3.48
CA LEU A 94 -4.33 -1.50 4.31
C LEU A 94 -3.86 -2.54 5.31
N ARG A 95 -4.23 -2.36 6.57
CA ARG A 95 -3.96 -3.31 7.66
C ARG A 95 -5.28 -3.75 8.27
N ALA A 96 -5.47 -5.06 8.37
CA ALA A 96 -6.65 -5.68 8.97
C ALA A 96 -6.25 -6.77 9.98
N MET A 97 -6.06 -6.36 11.23
CA MET A 97 -5.50 -7.22 12.28
C MET A 97 -6.54 -7.87 13.18
N ASP A 98 -7.84 -7.52 13.05
CA ASP A 98 -8.90 -8.08 13.89
C ASP A 98 -9.93 -8.84 13.03
N GLU A 99 -10.37 -10.01 13.51
CA GLU A 99 -11.33 -10.91 12.85
C GLU A 99 -12.75 -10.35 12.82
N VAL A 100 -13.13 -9.47 13.76
CA VAL A 100 -14.55 -9.36 14.16
C VAL A 100 -15.27 -8.13 13.62
N GLN A 101 -14.58 -7.12 13.10
CA GLN A 101 -15.23 -5.85 12.75
C GLN A 101 -15.30 -5.62 11.24
N ALA A 102 -16.47 -5.20 10.78
CA ALA A 102 -16.62 -4.66 9.43
C ALA A 102 -15.60 -3.53 9.25
N PRO A 103 -14.76 -3.57 8.20
CA PRO A 103 -13.64 -2.67 8.05
C PRO A 103 -14.15 -1.22 7.98
N LYS A 104 -13.84 -0.44 9.01
CA LYS A 104 -14.27 0.95 9.11
C LYS A 104 -13.43 1.80 8.17
N GLY A 105 -14.04 2.85 7.62
CA GLY A 105 -13.33 3.82 6.78
C GLY A 105 -13.10 3.40 5.32
N LEU A 106 -13.42 2.17 4.91
CA LEU A 106 -13.34 1.78 3.49
C LEU A 106 -14.25 2.64 2.59
N HIS A 107 -15.37 3.14 3.13
CA HIS A 107 -16.25 4.06 2.39
C HIS A 107 -15.55 5.36 2.01
N TYR A 108 -14.57 5.82 2.78
CA TYR A 108 -13.75 6.98 2.43
C TYR A 108 -12.81 6.70 1.26
N LEU A 109 -12.48 5.43 0.99
CA LEU A 109 -11.63 5.08 -0.15
C LEU A 109 -12.40 5.17 -1.48
N SER A 110 -13.72 4.92 -1.46
CA SER A 110 -14.54 4.77 -2.67
C SER A 110 -14.32 5.88 -3.72
N PRO A 111 -14.33 7.18 -3.37
CA PRO A 111 -14.08 8.25 -4.35
C PRO A 111 -12.66 8.28 -4.92
N HIS A 112 -11.71 7.60 -4.28
CA HIS A 112 -10.29 7.65 -4.56
C HIS A 112 -9.72 6.33 -5.12
N ILE A 113 -10.49 5.23 -5.13
CA ILE A 113 -10.03 3.90 -5.60
C ILE A 113 -9.41 3.98 -7.00
N GLY A 114 -10.01 4.76 -7.91
CA GLY A 114 -9.50 4.92 -9.28
C GLY A 114 -8.10 5.52 -9.38
N ARG A 115 -7.60 6.15 -8.30
CA ARG A 115 -6.27 6.77 -8.20
C ARG A 115 -5.23 5.87 -7.53
N ILE A 116 -5.64 4.74 -6.94
CA ILE A 116 -4.74 3.83 -6.25
C ILE A 116 -3.85 3.14 -7.28
N ALA A 117 -2.55 3.41 -7.19
CA ALA A 117 -1.52 2.90 -8.07
C ALA A 117 -0.83 1.66 -7.50
N ARG A 118 -0.66 1.66 -6.17
CA ARG A 118 -0.06 0.57 -5.41
C ARG A 118 -0.96 0.28 -4.23
N LEU A 119 -1.35 -0.98 -4.07
CA LEU A 119 -2.16 -1.45 -2.95
C LEU A 119 -1.42 -2.56 -2.25
N THR A 120 -1.09 -2.35 -0.98
CA THR A 120 -0.54 -3.37 -0.09
C THR A 120 -1.61 -3.69 0.95
N ILE A 121 -1.90 -4.97 1.14
CA ILE A 121 -2.88 -5.46 2.11
C ILE A 121 -2.16 -6.44 3.03
N ALA A 122 -2.03 -6.08 4.30
CA ALA A 122 -1.61 -6.98 5.36
C ALA A 122 -2.84 -7.37 6.19
N PHE A 123 -3.04 -8.66 6.40
CA PHE A 123 -4.20 -9.16 7.12
C PHE A 123 -3.84 -10.35 8.02
N GLU A 124 -4.54 -10.41 9.14
CA GLU A 124 -4.54 -11.54 10.07
C GLU A 124 -5.69 -12.50 9.71
N ALA A 125 -6.90 -11.96 9.54
CA ALA A 125 -8.11 -12.74 9.30
C ALA A 125 -8.49 -12.82 7.81
N HIS A 126 -8.79 -14.02 7.30
CA HIS A 126 -9.27 -14.19 5.93
C HIS A 126 -10.56 -13.39 5.64
N GLN A 127 -11.49 -13.34 6.60
CA GLN A 127 -12.76 -12.62 6.49
C GLN A 127 -12.57 -11.10 6.25
N ALA A 128 -11.48 -10.54 6.77
CA ALA A 128 -11.17 -9.13 6.56
C ALA A 128 -10.79 -8.85 5.10
N LEU A 129 -10.05 -9.76 4.48
CA LEU A 129 -9.69 -9.65 3.07
C LEU A 129 -10.92 -9.70 2.15
N ASP A 130 -11.84 -10.62 2.42
CA ASP A 130 -13.11 -10.71 1.69
C ASP A 130 -13.92 -9.43 1.83
N SER A 131 -13.96 -8.85 3.04
CA SER A 131 -14.66 -7.58 3.29
C SER A 131 -14.04 -6.41 2.53
N ILE A 132 -12.70 -6.36 2.42
CA ILE A 132 -11.98 -5.37 1.63
C ILE A 132 -12.35 -5.52 0.14
N PHE A 133 -12.27 -6.72 -0.41
CA PHE A 133 -12.56 -6.95 -1.82
C PHE A 133 -14.02 -6.76 -2.18
N TYR A 134 -14.94 -7.15 -1.29
CA TYR A 134 -16.36 -6.89 -1.44
C TYR A 134 -16.65 -5.39 -1.51
N SER A 135 -15.90 -4.57 -0.76
CA SER A 135 -16.01 -3.10 -0.83
C SER A 135 -15.54 -2.53 -2.16
N PHE A 136 -14.75 -3.28 -2.93
CA PHE A 136 -14.21 -2.89 -4.24
C PHE A 136 -14.95 -3.53 -5.43
N GLN A 137 -15.89 -4.45 -5.21
CA GLN A 137 -16.48 -5.33 -6.24
C GLN A 137 -17.12 -4.61 -7.44
N ASN A 138 -17.50 -3.34 -7.27
CA ASN A 138 -18.15 -2.53 -8.30
C ASN A 138 -17.27 -1.40 -8.85
N VAL A 139 -16.01 -1.33 -8.45
CA VAL A 139 -15.11 -0.24 -8.80
C VAL A 139 -13.98 -0.74 -9.70
N VAL A 140 -13.74 -0.02 -10.79
CA VAL A 140 -12.62 -0.31 -11.69
C VAL A 140 -11.36 0.35 -11.13
N MET A 141 -10.35 -0.45 -10.80
CA MET A 141 -9.07 0.05 -10.29
C MET A 141 -8.14 0.38 -11.45
N ALA A 142 -8.54 1.37 -12.26
CA ALA A 142 -7.89 1.68 -13.53
C ALA A 142 -6.41 2.11 -13.39
N SER A 143 -6.00 2.66 -12.24
CA SER A 143 -4.61 3.07 -12.01
C SER A 143 -3.74 2.00 -11.35
N LEU A 144 -4.33 0.89 -10.88
CA LEU A 144 -3.61 -0.08 -10.06
C LEU A 144 -2.60 -0.85 -10.89
N GLU A 145 -1.32 -0.67 -10.57
CA GLU A 145 -0.18 -1.29 -11.24
C GLU A 145 0.46 -2.37 -10.35
N HIS A 146 0.45 -2.16 -9.03
CA HIS A 146 1.06 -3.09 -8.07
C HIS A 146 0.05 -3.50 -6.99
N LEU A 147 -0.12 -4.81 -6.82
CA LEU A 147 -0.92 -5.39 -5.74
C LEU A 147 -0.01 -6.30 -4.89
N GLU A 148 0.04 -6.04 -3.60
CA GLU A 148 0.71 -6.87 -2.61
C GLU A 148 -0.29 -7.33 -1.55
N ILE A 149 -0.32 -8.63 -1.29
CA ILE A 149 -1.19 -9.27 -0.31
C ILE A 149 -0.33 -10.15 0.57
N SER A 150 -0.40 -9.93 1.89
CA SER A 150 0.40 -10.68 2.86
C SER A 150 -0.46 -11.10 4.04
N SER A 151 -0.45 -12.40 4.36
CA SER A 151 -0.98 -12.91 5.63
C SER A 151 0.11 -12.87 6.69
N GLU A 152 -0.24 -12.40 7.90
CA GLU A 152 0.68 -12.40 9.04
C GLU A 152 0.81 -13.78 9.70
N TYR A 153 -0.15 -14.67 9.49
CA TYR A 153 -0.13 -16.04 10.00
C TYR A 153 0.52 -17.03 9.05
N ASP A 154 0.95 -18.15 9.60
CA ASP A 154 1.58 -19.27 8.89
C ASP A 154 0.54 -20.25 8.30
N VAL A 155 -0.58 -19.70 7.83
CA VAL A 155 -1.66 -20.48 7.24
C VAL A 155 -1.82 -20.03 5.79
N ASP A 156 -1.77 -21.00 4.87
CA ASP A 156 -2.03 -20.74 3.47
C ASP A 156 -3.51 -20.35 3.29
N VAL A 157 -3.76 -19.05 3.12
CA VAL A 157 -5.10 -18.53 2.85
C VAL A 157 -5.35 -18.51 1.34
N SER A 158 -6.46 -19.12 0.90
CA SER A 158 -6.91 -19.00 -0.49
C SER A 158 -7.51 -17.61 -0.69
N VAL A 159 -7.01 -16.87 -1.66
CA VAL A 159 -7.45 -15.49 -1.91
C VAL A 159 -8.29 -15.44 -3.17
N ASP A 160 -9.56 -15.02 -3.05
CA ASP A 160 -10.39 -14.74 -4.23
C ASP A 160 -10.18 -13.30 -4.71
N LEU A 161 -9.57 -13.15 -5.88
CA LEU A 161 -9.36 -11.86 -6.54
C LEU A 161 -10.43 -11.54 -7.60
N SER A 162 -11.42 -12.42 -7.78
CA SER A 162 -12.51 -12.23 -8.75
C SER A 162 -13.33 -10.95 -8.56
N PRO A 163 -13.54 -10.42 -7.33
CA PRO A 163 -14.26 -9.16 -7.16
C PRO A 163 -13.51 -7.95 -7.74
N LEU A 164 -12.17 -8.04 -7.89
CA LEU A 164 -11.36 -6.92 -8.33
C LEU A 164 -11.38 -6.76 -9.85
N LYS A 165 -11.83 -5.59 -10.32
CA LYS A 165 -11.78 -5.21 -11.73
C LYS A 165 -10.44 -4.53 -12.03
N LEU A 166 -9.44 -5.34 -12.33
CA LEU A 166 -8.05 -4.90 -12.59
C LEU A 166 -7.79 -4.85 -14.10
N THR A 167 -7.36 -3.69 -14.61
CA THR A 167 -7.10 -3.51 -16.05
C THR A 167 -5.62 -3.28 -16.37
N ASN A 168 -4.86 -2.65 -15.47
CA ASN A 168 -3.49 -2.20 -15.71
C ASN A 168 -2.46 -2.81 -14.74
N ILE A 169 -2.83 -3.90 -14.05
CA ILE A 169 -1.95 -4.54 -13.09
C ILE A 169 -0.74 -5.18 -13.80
N THR A 170 0.46 -4.85 -13.33
CA THR A 170 1.72 -5.37 -13.86
C THR A 170 2.43 -6.25 -12.84
N SER A 171 2.22 -6.00 -11.56
CA SER A 171 2.90 -6.69 -10.47
C SER A 171 1.92 -7.24 -9.45
N LEU A 172 2.01 -8.54 -9.17
CA LEU A 172 1.31 -9.21 -8.07
C LEU A 172 2.32 -9.85 -7.13
N LYS A 173 2.25 -9.51 -5.85
CA LYS A 173 3.02 -10.12 -4.78
C LYS A 173 2.06 -10.74 -3.76
N MET A 174 2.21 -12.03 -3.50
CA MET A 174 1.43 -12.74 -2.51
C MET A 174 2.38 -13.44 -1.54
N THR A 175 2.22 -13.18 -0.25
CA THR A 175 3.02 -13.77 0.83
C THR A 175 2.12 -14.55 1.76
N ARG A 176 2.40 -15.85 1.94
CA ARG A 176 1.59 -16.81 2.72
C ARG A 176 0.12 -16.84 2.27
N CYS A 177 -0.08 -16.73 0.97
CA CYS A 177 -1.39 -16.76 0.34
C CYS A 177 -1.33 -17.66 -0.89
N THR A 178 -2.43 -18.34 -1.19
CA THR A 178 -2.58 -19.14 -2.40
C THR A 178 -3.37 -18.33 -3.43
N PRO A 179 -2.87 -18.18 -4.67
CA PRO A 179 -3.60 -17.48 -5.72
C PRO A 179 -4.90 -18.20 -6.09
N PRO A 180 -5.90 -17.48 -6.62
CA PRO A 180 -7.17 -18.07 -7.02
C PRO A 180 -6.99 -19.14 -8.11
N PHE A 181 -7.80 -20.20 -8.05
CA PHE A 181 -7.88 -21.24 -9.06
C PHE A 181 -9.33 -21.46 -9.53
N PRO A 182 -9.65 -21.32 -10.83
CA PRO A 182 -8.72 -21.02 -11.92
C PRO A 182 -8.17 -19.57 -11.87
N PRO A 183 -6.99 -19.31 -12.45
CA PRO A 183 -6.42 -17.96 -12.51
C PRO A 183 -7.34 -16.99 -13.28
N PRO A 184 -7.63 -15.79 -12.74
CA PRO A 184 -8.33 -14.74 -13.45
C PRO A 184 -7.63 -14.33 -14.75
N GLN A 185 -8.41 -13.91 -15.76
CA GLN A 185 -7.89 -13.55 -17.09
C GLN A 185 -6.82 -12.45 -17.05
N TRP A 186 -6.97 -11.47 -16.15
CA TRP A 186 -6.02 -10.37 -16.02
C TRP A 186 -4.63 -10.82 -15.54
N MET A 187 -4.50 -12.00 -14.91
CA MET A 187 -3.18 -12.50 -14.49
C MET A 187 -2.24 -12.77 -15.68
N ALA A 188 -2.79 -13.00 -16.87
CA ALA A 188 -1.99 -13.12 -18.09
C ALA A 188 -1.26 -11.83 -18.48
N ALA A 189 -1.68 -10.67 -17.95
CA ALA A 189 -1.06 -9.37 -18.19
C ALA A 189 0.08 -9.04 -17.21
N LEU A 190 0.28 -9.83 -16.15
CA LEU A 190 1.30 -9.58 -15.14
C LEU A 190 2.71 -9.73 -15.73
N THR A 191 3.58 -8.74 -15.51
CA THR A 191 5.02 -8.84 -15.80
C THR A 191 5.79 -9.43 -14.63
N HIS A 192 5.31 -9.20 -13.41
CA HIS A 192 5.92 -9.68 -12.18
C HIS A 192 4.89 -10.44 -11.34
N LEU A 193 5.21 -11.69 -11.02
CA LEU A 193 4.45 -12.51 -10.08
C LEU A 193 5.42 -13.04 -9.03
N TYR A 194 5.21 -12.65 -7.78
CA TYR A 194 5.94 -13.16 -6.63
C TYR A 194 4.98 -13.90 -5.72
N LEU A 195 5.25 -15.18 -5.50
CA LEU A 195 4.52 -16.02 -4.55
C LEU A 195 5.53 -16.54 -3.53
N SER A 196 5.38 -16.14 -2.27
CA SER A 196 6.10 -16.78 -1.17
C SER A 196 5.13 -17.57 -0.30
N LYS A 197 5.54 -18.79 0.04
CA LYS A 197 4.89 -19.63 1.05
C LYS A 197 5.89 -19.95 2.13
N THR A 198 5.38 -20.35 3.28
CA THR A 198 6.23 -20.79 4.38
C THR A 198 6.90 -22.13 4.04
N PRO A 199 8.20 -22.29 4.33
CA PRO A 199 8.92 -23.51 4.00
C PRO A 199 8.32 -24.73 4.72
N GLY A 200 7.95 -25.77 3.96
CA GLY A 200 7.49 -27.06 4.53
C GLY A 200 6.12 -27.57 4.07
N GLN A 201 5.32 -26.78 3.35
CA GLN A 201 3.94 -27.13 2.97
C GLN A 201 3.71 -27.61 1.52
N PHE A 202 4.77 -27.95 0.76
CA PHE A 202 4.60 -28.50 -0.59
C PHE A 202 4.85 -30.02 -0.67
N PRO A 203 3.82 -30.88 -0.53
CA PRO A 203 3.83 -32.17 -1.19
C PRO A 203 3.32 -31.97 -2.62
N GLY A 204 4.24 -31.87 -3.60
CA GLY A 204 3.90 -31.86 -5.03
C GLY A 204 3.55 -30.48 -5.58
N THR A 205 4.57 -29.67 -5.84
CA THR A 205 4.45 -28.39 -6.54
C THR A 205 3.89 -28.61 -7.95
N ARG A 206 2.59 -28.35 -8.15
CA ARG A 206 2.04 -28.16 -9.51
C ARG A 206 2.54 -26.82 -10.01
N ILE A 207 3.62 -26.85 -10.77
CA ILE A 207 4.12 -25.67 -11.49
C ILE A 207 3.05 -25.30 -12.51
N PHE A 208 2.49 -24.09 -12.38
CA PHE A 208 1.65 -23.50 -13.42
C PHE A 208 2.55 -23.19 -14.62
N SER A 209 2.69 -24.15 -15.54
CA SER A 209 3.51 -24.03 -16.76
C SER A 209 2.86 -23.16 -17.85
N ASP A 210 1.62 -22.71 -17.64
CA ASP A 210 0.79 -22.12 -18.70
C ASP A 210 0.72 -20.58 -18.65
N LEU A 211 1.52 -19.92 -17.81
CA LEU A 211 1.68 -18.47 -17.87
C LEU A 211 2.61 -18.11 -19.05
N SER A 212 2.13 -17.22 -19.91
CA SER A 212 2.78 -16.76 -21.16
C SER A 212 4.30 -16.59 -21.05
N PRO A 213 5.09 -17.00 -22.07
CA PRO A 213 6.56 -16.99 -22.06
C PRO A 213 7.22 -15.60 -21.95
N ARG A 214 6.42 -14.52 -21.86
CA ARG A 214 6.92 -13.15 -21.66
C ARG A 214 7.12 -12.76 -20.19
N ASN A 215 6.72 -13.61 -19.24
CA ASN A 215 6.78 -13.30 -17.82
C ASN A 215 8.09 -13.83 -17.24
N SER A 216 8.96 -12.95 -16.76
CA SER A 216 10.11 -13.33 -15.94
C SER A 216 9.60 -13.83 -14.58
N LEU A 217 9.25 -15.11 -14.51
CA LEU A 217 8.90 -15.79 -13.27
C LEU A 217 10.19 -15.96 -12.44
N HIS A 218 10.49 -14.98 -11.60
CA HIS A 218 11.46 -15.16 -10.54
C HIS A 218 10.81 -15.94 -9.41
N TRP A 219 10.79 -17.26 -9.56
CA TRP A 219 10.57 -18.15 -8.42
C TRP A 219 11.79 -18.06 -7.52
N PHE A 220 11.78 -17.16 -6.54
CA PHE A 220 12.59 -17.38 -5.33
C PHE A 220 11.90 -18.48 -4.53
N ILE A 221 12.04 -19.72 -4.99
CA ILE A 221 11.89 -20.86 -4.09
C ILE A 221 13.12 -20.75 -3.18
N SER A 222 12.93 -20.34 -1.93
CA SER A 222 13.93 -20.61 -0.91
C SER A 222 13.99 -22.12 -0.70
N THR A 223 14.65 -22.84 -1.60
CA THR A 223 15.08 -24.21 -1.35
C THR A 223 16.19 -24.11 -0.33
N LEU A 224 15.86 -24.26 0.95
CA LEU A 224 16.83 -24.71 1.94
C LEU A 224 17.26 -26.11 1.53
N THR A 225 18.43 -26.22 0.89
CA THR A 225 19.10 -27.49 0.68
C THR A 225 19.41 -28.10 2.05
N TRP A 226 18.69 -29.15 2.44
CA TRP A 226 19.15 -30.06 3.47
C TRP A 226 20.19 -31.00 2.86
N ARG A 227 21.43 -30.90 3.33
CA ARG A 227 22.42 -31.96 3.12
C ARG A 227 22.13 -33.06 4.15
N SER A 228 22.08 -34.29 3.64
CA SER A 228 22.00 -35.57 4.37
C SER A 228 23.05 -35.69 5.47
#